data_AF-A0A7K4FWZ4-F1
#
_entry.id   AF-A0A7K4FWZ4-F1
#
_cell.length_a   1.000
_cell.length_b   1.000
_cell.length_c   1.000
_cell.angle_alpha   90.00
_cell.angle_beta   90.00
_cell.angle_gamma   90.00
#
_symmetry.space_group_name_H-M   'P 1'
#
loop_
_entity.id
_entity.type
_entity.pdbx_description
1 polymer ?
#
loop_
_entity_poly.entity_id
_entity_poly.type
_entity_poly.pdbx_seq_one_letter_code
_entity_poly.pdbx_strand_id
1 'polypeptide(L)'
;MELREHVIDLPGRIFIGNGIISKIEEYLLESRLEGPYLIITGHNVRRLVVESVLDKLSSADLLVAEVDDANLDEVKKAEELSKTKNIRTV
;
A
#
# COMPACT_ATOMS: atom_id res chain seq x y z
N MET A 1 -16.02 39.33 1.42
CA MET A 1 -16.07 37.87 1.23
C MET A 1 -14.72 37.33 1.64
N GLU A 2 -14.66 36.54 2.71
CA GLU A 2 -13.43 35.84 3.08
C GLU A 2 -13.28 34.62 2.16
N LEU A 3 -12.23 34.59 1.35
CA LEU A 3 -11.84 33.40 0.61
C LEU A 3 -11.35 32.37 1.63
N ARG A 4 -12.16 31.34 1.90
CA ARG A 4 -11.65 30.12 2.54
C ARG A 4 -10.81 29.39 1.50
N GLU A 5 -9.49 29.55 1.57
CA GLU A 5 -8.58 28.72 0.80
C GLU A 5 -8.79 27.25 1.19
N HIS A 6 -9.14 26.43 0.20
CA HIS A 6 -9.16 24.98 0.35
C HIS A 6 -7.75 24.46 0.06
N VAL A 7 -7.05 24.02 1.10
CA VAL A 7 -5.75 23.34 0.95
C VAL A 7 -6.02 21.87 0.63
N ILE A 8 -5.53 21.42 -0.52
CA ILE A 8 -5.56 20.01 -0.93
C ILE A 8 -4.13 19.48 -0.81
N ASP A 9 -3.90 18.56 0.13
CA ASP A 9 -2.64 17.84 0.21
C ASP A 9 -2.62 16.73 -0.84
N LEU A 10 -1.80 16.94 -1.87
CA LEU A 10 -1.54 15.94 -2.89
C LEU A 10 -0.46 14.97 -2.41
N PRO A 11 -0.53 13.69 -2.82
CA PRO A 11 0.53 12.74 -2.53
C PRO A 11 1.84 13.19 -3.18
N GLY A 12 2.96 12.93 -2.50
CA GLY A 12 4.29 13.34 -2.97
C GLY A 12 4.70 12.69 -4.31
N ARG A 13 4.13 11.53 -4.67
CA ARG A 13 4.31 10.87 -5.98
C ARG A 13 3.05 10.15 -6.43
N ILE A 14 2.76 10.20 -7.72
CA ILE A 14 1.69 9.45 -8.39
C ILE A 14 2.26 8.85 -9.67
N PHE A 15 2.13 7.53 -9.84
CA PHE A 15 2.50 6.83 -11.06
C PHE A 15 1.24 6.46 -11.84
N ILE A 16 1.12 6.93 -13.09
CA ILE A 16 -0.05 6.70 -13.95
C ILE A 16 0.42 6.13 -15.28
N GLY A 17 -0.18 5.02 -15.71
CA GLY A 17 0.11 4.40 -16.99
C GLY A 17 -0.39 2.96 -17.06
N ASN A 18 -0.23 2.35 -18.23
CA ASN A 18 -0.55 0.94 -18.44
C ASN A 18 0.60 0.05 -17.97
N GLY A 19 0.29 -1.03 -17.25
CA GLY A 19 1.28 -2.01 -16.82
C GLY A 19 2.20 -1.54 -15.68
N ILE A 20 1.82 -0.50 -14.94
CA ILE A 20 2.64 0.06 -13.84
C ILE A 20 3.04 -0.98 -12.77
N ILE A 21 2.23 -2.01 -12.55
CA ILE A 21 2.53 -3.10 -11.60
C ILE A 21 3.84 -3.79 -11.96
N SER A 22 4.20 -3.87 -13.25
CA SER A 22 5.44 -4.50 -13.69
C SER A 22 6.72 -3.80 -13.19
N LYS A 23 6.61 -2.54 -12.76
CA LYS A 23 7.71 -1.70 -12.26
C LYS A 23 7.59 -1.37 -10.77
N ILE A 24 6.72 -2.08 -10.04
CA ILE A 24 6.44 -1.74 -8.64
C ILE A 24 7.67 -1.79 -7.73
N GLU A 25 8.59 -2.74 -7.96
CA GLU A 25 9.85 -2.84 -7.23
C GLU A 25 10.72 -1.59 -7.41
N GLU A 26 10.86 -1.12 -8.66
CA GLU A 26 11.58 0.11 -9.00
C GLU A 26 10.97 1.32 -8.26
N TYR A 27 9.64 1.44 -8.25
CA TYR A 27 8.95 2.54 -7.57
C TYR A 27 9.15 2.54 -6.05
N LEU A 28 9.16 1.36 -5.42
CA LEU A 28 9.42 1.23 -3.99
C LEU A 28 10.86 1.64 -3.65
N LEU A 29 11.83 1.19 -4.45
CA LEU A 29 13.25 1.56 -4.30
C LEU A 29 13.48 3.07 -4.49
N GLU A 30 12.89 3.67 -5.53
CA GLU A 30 12.95 5.13 -5.76
C GLU A 30 12.32 5.94 -4.61
N SER A 31 11.39 5.34 -3.89
CA SER A 31 10.71 5.92 -2.73
C SER A 31 11.43 5.63 -1.41
N ARG A 32 12.56 4.88 -1.45
CA ARG A 32 13.33 4.42 -0.29
C ARG A 32 12.48 3.67 0.73
N LEU A 33 11.46 2.97 0.24
CA LEU A 33 10.67 2.06 1.03
C LEU A 33 11.39 0.71 0.99
N GLU A 34 11.86 0.27 2.15
CA GLU A 34 12.52 -1.01 2.31
C GLU A 34 11.57 -1.94 3.09
N GLY A 35 11.55 -3.22 2.73
CA GLY A 35 10.73 -4.21 3.40
C GLY A 35 11.11 -4.37 4.88
N PRO A 36 10.25 -5.03 5.69
CA PRO A 36 9.08 -5.80 5.27
C PRO A 36 7.88 -4.94 4.84
N TYR A 37 7.07 -5.43 3.89
CA TYR A 37 5.89 -4.74 3.37
C TYR A 37 4.59 -5.36 3.86
N LEU A 38 3.57 -4.53 4.12
CA LEU A 38 2.20 -4.95 4.39
C LEU A 38 1.29 -4.47 3.26
N ILE A 39 0.69 -5.41 2.53
CA ILE A 39 -0.34 -5.11 1.53
C ILE A 39 -1.70 -5.31 2.18
N ILE A 40 -2.50 -4.25 2.25
CA ILE A 40 -3.89 -4.31 2.71
C ILE A 40 -4.78 -4.27 1.46
N THR A 41 -5.67 -5.25 1.32
CA THR A 41 -6.52 -5.38 0.14
C THR A 41 -7.90 -5.91 0.50
N GLY A 42 -8.85 -5.80 -0.43
CA GLY A 42 -10.14 -6.48 -0.32
C GLY A 42 -10.15 -7.81 -1.08
N HIS A 43 -11.05 -8.71 -0.70
CA HIS A 43 -11.16 -10.07 -1.24
C HIS A 43 -11.16 -10.16 -2.78
N ASN A 44 -11.90 -9.25 -3.45
CA ASN A 44 -12.03 -9.26 -4.91
C ASN A 44 -10.76 -8.80 -5.63
N VAL A 45 -9.95 -7.95 -4.99
CA VAL A 45 -8.77 -7.32 -5.59
C VAL A 45 -7.52 -8.21 -5.45
N ARG A 46 -7.51 -9.12 -4.47
CA ARG A 46 -6.37 -10.01 -4.22
C ARG A 46 -5.94 -10.79 -5.46
N ARG A 47 -6.88 -11.49 -6.10
CA ARG A 47 -6.60 -12.29 -7.31
C ARG A 47 -6.24 -11.47 -8.53
N LEU A 48 -6.80 -10.26 -8.65
CA LEU A 48 -6.62 -9.44 -9.85
C LEU A 48 -5.31 -8.65 -9.84
N VAL A 49 -4.87 -8.21 -8.66
CA VAL A 49 -3.78 -7.24 -8.52
C VAL A 49 -2.69 -7.74 -7.59
N VAL A 50 -3.05 -8.26 -6.41
CA VAL A 50 -2.06 -8.59 -5.38
C VAL A 50 -1.18 -9.75 -5.81
N GLU A 51 -1.71 -10.77 -6.48
CA GLU A 51 -0.88 -11.86 -7.03
C GLU A 51 0.19 -11.32 -8.00
N SER A 52 -0.17 -10.39 -8.89
CA SER A 52 0.79 -9.75 -9.79
C SER A 52 1.83 -8.91 -9.06
N VAL A 53 1.48 -8.31 -7.92
CA VAL A 53 2.42 -7.57 -7.07
C VAL A 53 3.36 -8.52 -6.34
N LEU A 54 2.82 -9.61 -5.78
CA LEU A 54 3.61 -10.63 -5.06
C LEU A 54 4.64 -11.30 -5.98
N ASP A 55 4.24 -11.62 -7.21
CA ASP A 55 5.15 -12.18 -8.21
C ASP A 55 6.33 -11.26 -8.53
N LYS A 56 6.11 -9.93 -8.44
CA LYS A 56 7.17 -8.93 -8.69
C LYS A 56 8.03 -8.65 -7.48
N LEU A 57 7.55 -8.94 -6.28
CA LEU A 57 8.26 -8.68 -5.03
C LEU A 57 8.66 -9.97 -4.31
N SER A 58 8.83 -11.07 -5.03
CA SER A 58 9.05 -12.41 -4.47
C SER A 58 10.31 -12.53 -3.57
N SER A 59 11.25 -11.61 -3.69
CA SER A 59 12.48 -11.53 -2.89
C SER A 59 12.31 -10.74 -1.58
N ALA A 60 11.22 -10.00 -1.41
CA ALA A 60 10.97 -9.16 -0.23
C ALA A 60 10.11 -9.90 0.81
N ASP A 61 10.32 -9.56 2.09
CA ASP A 61 9.42 -10.01 3.16
C ASP A 61 8.08 -9.25 3.05
N LEU A 62 7.01 -9.97 2.76
CA LEU A 62 5.69 -9.43 2.48
C LEU A 62 4.61 -10.13 3.29
N LEU A 63 3.69 -9.32 3.80
CA LEU A 63 2.46 -9.77 4.41
C LEU A 63 1.27 -9.23 3.62
N VAL A 64 0.24 -10.06 3.44
CA VAL A 64 -1.03 -9.63 2.84
C VAL A 64 -2.12 -9.78 3.88
N ALA A 65 -2.83 -8.68 4.15
CA ALA A 65 -4.03 -8.65 4.98
C ALA A 65 -5.24 -8.36 4.09
N GLU A 66 -6.22 -9.25 4.14
CA GLU A 66 -7.52 -9.02 3.49
C GLU A 66 -8.48 -8.43 4.51
N VAL A 67 -9.20 -7.38 4.10
CA VAL A 67 -10.23 -6.73 4.90
C VAL A 67 -11.57 -6.80 4.17
N ASP A 68 -12.64 -7.05 4.92
CA ASP A 68 -14.01 -7.10 4.41
C ASP A 68 -14.60 -5.69 4.25
N ASP A 69 -14.29 -4.80 5.18
CA ASP A 69 -14.91 -3.47 5.32
C ASP A 69 -13.89 -2.37 5.62
N ALA A 70 -14.23 -1.13 5.27
CA ALA A 70 -13.43 0.06 5.57
C ALA A 70 -13.85 0.68 6.92
N ASN A 71 -13.68 -0.06 8.02
CA ASN A 71 -14.07 0.37 9.37
C ASN A 71 -12.87 0.50 10.33
N LEU A 72 -13.10 1.10 11.50
CA LEU A 72 -12.04 1.34 12.50
C LEU A 72 -11.44 0.05 13.08
N ASP A 73 -12.21 -1.03 13.11
CA ASP A 73 -11.72 -2.31 13.64
C ASP A 73 -10.74 -2.98 12.68
N GLU A 74 -10.99 -2.90 11.37
CA GLU A 74 -10.05 -3.36 10.34
C GLU A 74 -8.76 -2.53 10.33
N VAL A 75 -8.86 -1.21 10.57
CA VAL A 75 -7.67 -0.35 10.73
C VAL A 75 -6.83 -0.82 11.92
N LYS A 76 -7.44 -1.08 13.08
CA LYS A 76 -6.71 -1.55 14.27
C LYS A 76 -6.01 -2.87 14.02
N LYS A 77 -6.68 -3.83 13.36
CA LYS A 77 -6.07 -5.11 13.00
C LYS A 77 -4.85 -4.93 12.11
N ALA A 78 -4.95 -4.05 11.10
CA ALA A 78 -3.83 -3.74 10.22
C ALA A 78 -2.65 -3.10 10.98
N GLU A 79 -2.93 -2.20 11.94
CA GLU A 79 -1.90 -1.62 12.80
C GLU A 79 -1.21 -2.63 13.73
N GLU A 80 -1.96 -3.60 14.26
CA GLU A 80 -1.37 -4.66 15.09
C GLU A 80 -0.46 -5.57 14.26
N LEU A 81 -0.88 -5.90 13.04
CA LEU A 81 -0.08 -6.68 12.09
C LEU A 81 1.22 -5.96 11.71
N SER A 82 1.17 -4.65 11.44
CA SER A 82 2.37 -3.88 11.09
C SER A 82 3.38 -3.86 12.24
N LYS A 83 2.92 -3.66 13.49
CA LYS A 83 3.75 -3.66 14.70
C LYS A 83 4.42 -5.01 14.93
N THR A 84 3.69 -6.11 14.76
CA THR A 84 4.21 -7.47 14.99
C THR A 84 5.39 -7.81 14.09
N LYS A 85 5.41 -7.25 12.87
CA LYS A 85 6.46 -7.49 11.87
C LYS A 85 7.49 -6.37 11.76
N ASN A 86 7.43 -5.38 12.67
CA ASN A 86 8.28 -4.18 12.64
C ASN A 86 8.27 -3.46 11.27
N ILE A 87 7.11 -3.49 10.61
CA ILE A 87 6.88 -2.83 9.32
C ILE A 87 6.78 -1.33 9.59
N ARG A 88 7.61 -0.53 8.91
CA ARG A 88 7.52 0.92 8.99
C ARG A 88 6.32 1.40 8.18
N THR A 89 5.30 1.88 8.88
CA THR A 89 4.20 2.66 8.30
C THR A 89 4.70 4.06 7.96
N VAL A 90 4.50 4.49 6.72
CA VAL A 90 4.88 5.81 6.19
C VAL A 90 3.62 6.57 5.82
#